data_AF-A0A7S3QAQ4-F1
#
_entry.id   AF-A0A7S3QAQ4-F1
#
_cell.length_a   1.000
_cell.length_b   1.000
_cell.length_c   1.000
_cell.angle_alpha   90.00
_cell.angle_beta   90.00
_cell.angle_gamma   90.00
#
_symmetry.space_group_name_H-M   'P 1'
#
loop_
_entity.id
_entity.type
_entity.pdbx_description
1 polymer ?
#
loop_
_entity_poly.entity_id
_entity_poly.type
_entity_poly.pdbx_seq_one_letter_code
_entity_poly.pdbx_strand_id
1 'polypeptide(L)'
;MSGKGVLSRFRNVWKTLTKKSESPRESQERSELFKIALASTYRKLRMDAASPGRKASDLKLPREQLSSLFDEASTLLEEEVEAYDLPIRSLRLEVQKTISPQVVEILKACRDIEHEDLSEFNMELEEQNEKESEEVVEFCKRHLLEECNHVLEQTENIKMMGNGSGNGNGNANSSEARQQPYFGQRLSALQTIASFYGWEEAETDHNHVTSKDGGDAFGYYINADEEINKAIRYYQMMNLTKALLVRQNIGYAPLALQSTIRKAGRGVFVDGFASAGSVISFFPGDVWPKEYLTNIDAVAKTFKDDPKHQLSIRYDDILIDSRHSPYTVLDNDNSNLFALGHIVNHPPKITSNGDGDGDGDGDG
;
A
#
# COMPACT_ATOMS: atom_id res chain seq x y z
N MET A 1 -6.74 -32.92 15.41
CA MET A 1 -5.40 -32.63 14.84
C MET A 1 -4.84 -33.91 14.25
N SER A 2 -4.74 -33.98 12.92
CA SER A 2 -4.25 -35.17 12.21
C SER A 2 -2.73 -35.31 12.38
N GLY A 3 -2.27 -36.46 12.89
CA GLY A 3 -0.84 -36.75 13.10
C GLY A 3 0.03 -36.71 11.83
N LYS A 4 -0.57 -36.61 10.64
CA LYS A 4 0.14 -36.48 9.37
C LYS A 4 0.85 -35.12 9.22
N GLY A 5 0.25 -34.03 9.69
CA GLY A 5 0.83 -32.69 9.58
C GLY A 5 2.10 -32.49 10.41
N VAL A 6 2.20 -33.13 11.57
CA VAL A 6 3.38 -33.04 12.45
C VAL A 6 4.57 -33.79 11.85
N LEU A 7 4.33 -34.96 11.25
CA LEU A 7 5.36 -35.75 10.59
C LEU A 7 5.85 -35.09 9.29
N SER A 8 4.96 -34.45 8.51
CA SER A 8 5.34 -33.64 7.34
C SER A 8 6.27 -32.48 7.75
N ARG A 9 5.85 -31.66 8.73
CA ARG A 9 6.63 -30.52 9.23
C ARG A 9 7.99 -30.95 9.77
N PHE A 10 8.07 -32.06 10.51
CA PHE A 10 9.34 -32.61 11.01
C PHE A 10 10.25 -33.08 9.87
N ARG A 11 9.70 -33.71 8.83
CA ARG A 11 10.44 -34.16 7.66
C ARG A 11 10.99 -32.99 6.84
N ASN A 12 10.23 -31.89 6.75
CA ASN A 12 10.65 -30.66 6.06
C ASN A 12 11.75 -29.92 6.83
N VAL A 13 11.64 -29.81 8.17
CA VAL A 13 12.73 -29.29 9.02
C VAL A 13 13.98 -30.15 8.87
N TRP A 14 13.85 -31.48 8.87
CA TRP A 14 14.97 -32.40 8.71
C TRP A 14 15.63 -32.32 7.32
N LYS A 15 14.84 -32.21 6.24
CA LYS A 15 15.35 -31.97 4.87
C LYS A 15 16.08 -30.63 4.76
N THR A 16 15.56 -29.58 5.39
CA THR A 16 16.19 -28.25 5.41
C THR A 16 17.54 -28.28 6.15
N LEU A 17 17.64 -29.05 7.24
CA LEU A 17 18.87 -29.25 7.99
C LEU A 17 19.91 -30.14 7.27
N THR A 18 19.51 -30.91 6.26
CA THR A 18 20.37 -31.90 5.58
C THR A 18 20.72 -31.54 4.14
N LYS A 19 20.08 -30.54 3.52
CA LYS A 19 20.49 -29.99 2.21
C LYS A 19 21.84 -29.28 2.34
N LYS A 20 22.89 -29.85 1.75
CA LYS A 20 24.18 -29.17 1.53
C LYS A 20 24.05 -28.13 0.41
N SER A 21 24.66 -26.97 0.67
CA SER A 21 25.09 -25.90 -0.26
C SER A 21 24.07 -24.89 -0.81
N GLU A 22 23.06 -24.45 -0.04
CA GLU A 22 22.42 -23.16 -0.34
C GLU A 22 23.21 -22.04 0.34
N SER A 23 23.54 -20.98 -0.39
CA SER A 23 24.10 -19.77 0.19
C SER A 23 23.10 -19.12 1.17
N PRO A 24 23.55 -18.32 2.16
CA PRO A 24 22.63 -17.61 3.06
C PRO A 24 21.56 -16.80 2.31
N ARG A 25 21.93 -16.20 1.17
CA ARG A 25 21.02 -15.44 0.31
C ARG A 25 19.97 -16.31 -0.37
N GLU A 26 20.36 -17.46 -0.92
CA GLU A 26 19.41 -18.41 -1.53
C GLU A 26 18.42 -18.96 -0.51
N SER A 27 18.89 -19.24 0.71
CA SER A 27 18.03 -19.68 1.81
C SER A 27 17.04 -18.58 2.22
N GLN A 28 17.49 -17.33 2.30
CA GLN A 28 16.61 -16.18 2.56
C GLN A 28 15.57 -16.03 1.44
N GLU A 29 16.00 -16.02 0.18
CA GLU A 29 15.12 -15.91 -0.98
C GLU A 29 14.04 -17.01 -0.95
N ARG A 30 14.45 -18.27 -0.77
CA ARG A 30 13.53 -19.40 -0.70
C ARG A 30 12.49 -19.21 0.40
N SER A 31 12.93 -18.79 1.59
CA SER A 31 12.05 -18.52 2.73
C SER A 31 11.02 -17.45 2.41
N GLU A 32 11.43 -16.36 1.76
CA GLU A 32 10.53 -15.28 1.36
C GLU A 32 9.58 -15.68 0.24
N LEU A 33 10.06 -16.34 -0.81
CA LEU A 33 9.21 -16.86 -1.89
C LEU A 33 8.17 -17.84 -1.36
N PHE A 34 8.53 -18.73 -0.43
CA PHE A 34 7.58 -19.63 0.20
C PHE A 34 6.52 -18.86 1.00
N LYS A 35 6.91 -17.85 1.79
CA LYS A 35 5.95 -17.01 2.53
C LYS A 35 5.00 -16.26 1.59
N ILE A 36 5.50 -15.76 0.46
CA ILE A 36 4.70 -15.09 -0.55
C ILE A 36 3.71 -16.07 -1.21
N ALA A 37 4.18 -17.27 -1.60
CA ALA A 37 3.32 -18.31 -2.15
C ALA A 37 2.23 -18.73 -1.15
N LEU A 38 2.58 -18.87 0.13
CA LEU A 38 1.65 -19.20 1.21
C LEU A 38 0.62 -18.11 1.42
N ALA A 39 1.05 -16.85 1.52
CA ALA A 39 0.14 -15.72 1.72
C ALA A 39 -0.83 -15.56 0.53
N SER A 40 -0.34 -15.68 -0.70
CA SER A 40 -1.16 -15.58 -1.92
C SER A 40 -2.13 -16.77 -2.07
N THR A 41 -1.69 -17.99 -1.77
CA THR A 41 -2.56 -19.18 -1.77
C THR A 41 -3.65 -19.05 -0.70
N TYR A 42 -3.27 -18.62 0.50
CA TYR A 42 -4.20 -18.34 1.59
C TYR A 42 -5.23 -17.27 1.21
N ARG A 43 -4.79 -16.17 0.58
CA ARG A 43 -5.70 -15.15 0.04
C ARG A 43 -6.69 -15.79 -0.93
N LYS A 44 -6.21 -16.57 -1.90
CA LYS A 44 -7.08 -17.21 -2.89
C LYS A 44 -8.16 -18.06 -2.22
N LEU A 45 -7.79 -18.94 -1.30
CA LEU A 45 -8.75 -19.77 -0.55
C LEU A 45 -9.77 -18.93 0.24
N ARG A 46 -9.35 -17.80 0.81
CA ARG A 46 -10.26 -16.87 1.48
C ARG A 46 -11.25 -16.22 0.52
N MET A 47 -10.80 -15.84 -0.67
CA MET A 47 -11.67 -15.27 -1.70
C MET A 47 -12.65 -16.32 -2.24
N ASP A 48 -12.20 -17.57 -2.43
CA ASP A 48 -13.04 -18.67 -2.89
C ASP A 48 -14.07 -19.11 -1.82
N ALA A 49 -13.71 -19.02 -0.54
CA ALA A 49 -14.60 -19.27 0.59
C ALA A 49 -15.61 -18.13 0.81
N ALA A 50 -15.35 -16.94 0.28
CA ALA A 50 -16.33 -15.87 0.21
C ALA A 50 -17.46 -16.34 -0.72
N SER A 51 -18.72 -16.25 -0.28
CA SER A 51 -19.84 -16.57 -1.17
C SER A 51 -19.74 -15.77 -2.48
N PRO A 52 -19.96 -16.39 -3.66
CA PRO A 52 -19.90 -15.68 -4.93
C PRO A 52 -20.88 -14.49 -4.90
N GLY A 53 -20.36 -13.29 -5.13
CA GLY A 53 -21.12 -12.04 -5.15
C GLY A 53 -20.98 -11.14 -3.91
N ARG A 54 -20.20 -11.50 -2.88
CA ARG A 54 -19.86 -10.56 -1.79
C ARG A 54 -18.62 -9.74 -2.12
N LYS A 55 -18.65 -8.44 -1.79
CA LYS A 55 -17.48 -7.55 -1.94
C LYS A 55 -16.38 -7.95 -0.96
N ALA A 56 -15.13 -7.68 -1.32
CA ALA A 56 -13.98 -8.02 -0.47
C ALA A 56 -14.04 -7.38 0.94
N SER A 57 -14.75 -6.25 1.10
CA SER A 57 -15.03 -5.59 2.38
C SER A 57 -15.90 -6.42 3.34
N ASP A 58 -16.70 -7.35 2.82
CA ASP A 58 -17.70 -8.12 3.59
C ASP A 58 -17.13 -9.45 4.11
N LEU A 59 -15.83 -9.69 3.88
CA LEU A 59 -15.07 -10.91 4.19
C LEU A 59 -14.65 -11.01 5.67
N LYS A 60 -15.59 -10.80 6.60
CA LYS A 60 -15.35 -11.15 8.01
C LYS A 60 -15.62 -12.64 8.23
N LEU A 61 -14.67 -13.48 7.83
CA LEU A 61 -14.70 -14.91 8.18
C LEU A 61 -14.37 -15.09 9.67
N PRO A 62 -15.05 -16.01 10.39
CA PRO A 62 -14.68 -16.40 11.75
C PRO A 62 -13.22 -16.85 11.86
N ARG A 63 -12.59 -16.57 13.01
CA ARG A 63 -11.18 -16.90 13.26
C ARG A 63 -10.85 -18.38 13.06
N GLU A 64 -11.77 -19.27 13.39
CA GLU A 64 -11.64 -20.72 13.21
C GLU A 64 -11.57 -21.10 11.72
N GLN A 65 -12.41 -20.47 10.89
CA GLN A 65 -12.36 -20.65 9.44
C GLN A 65 -11.07 -20.10 8.86
N LEU A 66 -10.63 -18.92 9.30
CA LEU A 66 -9.34 -18.36 8.89
C LEU A 66 -8.16 -19.30 9.23
N SER A 67 -8.16 -19.90 10.41
CA SER A 67 -7.15 -20.89 10.79
C SER A 67 -7.19 -22.13 9.90
N SER A 68 -8.39 -22.64 9.61
CA SER A 68 -8.57 -23.80 8.72
C SER A 68 -8.06 -23.54 7.32
N LEU A 69 -8.38 -22.37 6.74
CA LEU A 69 -7.92 -21.99 5.40
C LEU A 69 -6.41 -21.79 5.35
N PHE A 70 -5.79 -21.33 6.44
CA PHE A 70 -4.33 -21.22 6.53
C PHE A 70 -3.66 -22.59 6.55
N ASP A 71 -4.17 -23.53 7.35
CA ASP A 71 -3.68 -24.91 7.38
C ASP A 71 -3.87 -25.60 6.01
N GLU A 72 -4.98 -25.33 5.33
CA GLU A 72 -5.24 -25.80 3.97
C GLU A 72 -4.22 -25.23 2.97
N ALA A 73 -3.99 -23.91 2.96
CA ALA A 73 -2.98 -23.28 2.10
C ALA A 73 -1.57 -23.85 2.32
N SER A 74 -1.21 -24.10 3.59
CA SER A 74 0.06 -24.74 3.95
C SER A 74 0.13 -26.17 3.41
N THR A 75 -0.95 -26.93 3.51
CA THR A 75 -1.03 -28.32 3.04
C THR A 75 -0.91 -28.39 1.52
N LEU A 76 -1.61 -27.52 0.78
CA LEU A 76 -1.51 -27.44 -0.69
C LEU A 76 -0.06 -27.18 -1.13
N LEU A 77 0.63 -26.25 -0.48
CA LEU A 77 2.00 -25.92 -0.85
C LEU A 77 3.01 -27.01 -0.46
N GLU A 78 2.82 -27.66 0.68
CA GLU A 78 3.75 -28.68 1.17
C GLU A 78 3.55 -30.03 0.49
N GLU A 79 2.30 -30.46 0.29
CA GLU A 79 1.98 -31.82 -0.15
C GLU A 79 1.66 -31.90 -1.64
N GLU A 80 1.01 -30.90 -2.23
CA GLU A 80 0.63 -30.94 -3.65
C GLU A 80 1.67 -30.28 -4.55
N VAL A 81 2.20 -29.14 -4.11
CA VAL A 81 3.21 -28.37 -4.88
C VAL A 81 4.64 -28.81 -4.53
N GLU A 82 4.84 -29.43 -3.36
CA GLU A 82 6.15 -29.77 -2.81
C GLU A 82 7.10 -28.57 -2.78
N ALA A 83 6.60 -27.39 -2.37
CA ALA A 83 7.27 -26.10 -2.53
C ALA A 83 8.68 -26.02 -1.89
N TYR A 84 8.93 -26.80 -0.82
CA TYR A 84 10.25 -26.91 -0.19
C TYR A 84 11.30 -27.65 -1.04
N ASP A 85 10.85 -28.53 -1.92
CA ASP A 85 11.71 -29.34 -2.78
C ASP A 85 11.89 -28.71 -4.17
N LEU A 86 11.06 -27.73 -4.54
CA LEU A 86 11.21 -26.98 -5.79
C LEU A 86 12.56 -26.24 -5.89
N PRO A 87 13.22 -26.24 -7.06
CA PRO A 87 14.27 -25.28 -7.36
C PRO A 87 13.77 -23.84 -7.21
N ILE A 88 14.62 -22.89 -6.81
CA ILE A 88 14.25 -21.47 -6.60
C ILE A 88 13.52 -20.91 -7.83
N ARG A 89 14.01 -21.20 -9.04
CA ARG A 89 13.36 -20.80 -10.29
C ARG A 89 11.91 -21.29 -10.39
N SER A 90 11.64 -22.54 -10.03
CA SER A 90 10.28 -23.10 -10.05
C SER A 90 9.41 -22.47 -8.97
N LEU A 91 9.98 -22.16 -7.79
CA LEU A 91 9.26 -21.49 -6.72
C LEU A 91 8.87 -20.05 -7.10
N ARG A 92 9.74 -19.32 -7.83
CA ARG A 92 9.40 -18.01 -8.43
C ARG A 92 8.23 -18.12 -9.40
N LEU A 93 8.20 -19.16 -10.24
CA LEU A 93 7.07 -19.40 -11.16
C LEU A 93 5.77 -19.69 -10.42
N GLU A 94 5.83 -20.43 -9.30
CA GLU A 94 4.62 -20.66 -8.49
C GLU A 94 4.13 -19.36 -7.84
N VAL A 95 5.02 -18.54 -7.28
CA VAL A 95 4.67 -17.19 -6.79
C VAL A 95 4.05 -16.34 -7.90
N GLN A 96 4.64 -16.36 -9.09
CA GLN A 96 4.08 -15.64 -10.23
C GLN A 96 2.67 -16.15 -10.55
N LYS A 97 2.46 -17.47 -10.61
CA LYS A 97 1.15 -18.07 -10.91
C LYS A 97 0.08 -17.69 -9.90
N THR A 98 0.41 -17.61 -8.61
CA THR A 98 -0.56 -17.26 -7.56
C THR A 98 -0.88 -15.76 -7.51
N ILE A 99 0.09 -14.90 -7.84
CA ILE A 99 -0.06 -13.44 -7.77
C ILE A 99 -0.55 -12.81 -9.09
N SER A 100 -0.16 -13.36 -10.24
CA SER A 100 -0.45 -12.77 -11.56
C SER A 100 -1.92 -12.44 -11.79
N PRO A 101 -2.90 -13.30 -11.40
CA PRO A 101 -4.31 -12.95 -11.58
C PRO A 101 -4.69 -11.64 -10.87
N GLN A 102 -4.19 -11.40 -9.67
CA GLN A 102 -4.43 -10.16 -8.92
C GLN A 102 -3.77 -8.96 -9.57
N VAL A 103 -2.53 -9.11 -10.06
CA VAL A 103 -1.84 -8.02 -10.75
C VAL A 103 -2.62 -7.61 -12.00
N VAL A 104 -3.10 -8.57 -12.78
CA VAL A 104 -3.94 -8.30 -13.95
C VAL A 104 -5.25 -7.62 -13.57
N GLU A 105 -5.90 -8.06 -12.49
CA GLU A 105 -7.11 -7.43 -11.95
C GLU A 105 -6.87 -5.96 -11.55
N ILE A 106 -5.79 -5.69 -10.80
CA ILE A 106 -5.40 -4.33 -10.40
C ILE A 106 -5.15 -3.45 -11.62
N LEU A 107 -4.35 -3.93 -12.58
CA LEU A 107 -4.00 -3.16 -13.77
C LEU A 107 -5.21 -2.89 -14.66
N LYS A 108 -6.14 -3.84 -14.78
CA LYS A 108 -7.41 -3.64 -15.46
C LYS A 108 -8.26 -2.58 -14.76
N ALA A 109 -8.43 -2.68 -13.43
CA ALA A 109 -9.20 -1.71 -12.68
C ALA A 109 -8.65 -0.28 -12.83
N CYS A 110 -7.33 -0.09 -12.74
CA CYS A 110 -6.70 1.21 -12.97
C CYS A 110 -6.96 1.72 -14.40
N ARG A 111 -6.73 0.85 -15.40
CA ARG A 111 -6.94 1.19 -16.81
C ARG A 111 -8.40 1.54 -17.10
N ASP A 112 -9.34 0.76 -16.60
CA ASP A 112 -10.78 0.97 -16.86
C ASP A 112 -11.23 2.31 -16.28
N ILE A 113 -10.73 2.71 -15.11
CA ILE A 113 -10.99 4.06 -14.54
C ILE A 113 -10.37 5.17 -15.40
N GLU A 114 -9.14 4.96 -15.90
CA GLU A 114 -8.49 5.94 -16.78
C GLU A 114 -9.15 6.06 -18.15
N HIS A 115 -9.69 4.96 -18.68
CA HIS A 115 -10.26 4.89 -20.02
C HIS A 115 -11.79 4.98 -20.11
N GLU A 116 -12.54 4.70 -19.06
CA GLU A 116 -14.01 4.72 -19.08
C GLU A 116 -14.56 5.88 -18.25
N ASP A 117 -14.01 6.12 -17.06
CA ASP A 117 -14.49 7.17 -16.17
C ASP A 117 -13.81 8.53 -16.41
N LEU A 118 -12.56 8.52 -16.92
CA LEU A 118 -11.74 9.72 -17.09
C LEU A 118 -11.35 10.04 -18.54
N SER A 119 -11.64 9.16 -19.51
CA SER A 119 -11.18 9.34 -20.90
C SER A 119 -11.89 10.45 -21.66
N GLU A 120 -13.17 10.68 -21.38
CA GLU A 120 -13.91 11.81 -21.96
C GLU A 120 -13.23 13.14 -21.59
N PHE A 121 -12.48 13.16 -20.49
CA PHE A 121 -11.81 14.36 -20.00
C PHE A 121 -10.31 14.44 -20.30
N ASN A 122 -9.61 13.30 -20.39
CA ASN A 122 -8.17 13.28 -20.67
C ASN A 122 -7.82 13.65 -22.11
N MET A 123 -8.70 13.38 -23.10
CA MET A 123 -8.43 13.73 -24.50
C MET A 123 -8.40 15.25 -24.76
N GLU A 124 -9.01 16.07 -23.90
CA GLU A 124 -9.01 17.54 -24.07
C GLU A 124 -7.77 18.22 -23.45
N LEU A 125 -7.11 17.57 -22.49
CA LEU A 125 -5.92 18.08 -21.79
C LEU A 125 -4.65 18.06 -22.66
N GLU A 126 -4.55 17.16 -23.65
CA GLU A 126 -3.41 17.11 -24.57
C GLU A 126 -3.48 18.18 -25.68
N GLU A 127 -4.68 18.68 -26.00
CA GLU A 127 -4.87 19.66 -27.10
C GLU A 127 -5.05 21.11 -26.62
N GLN A 128 -5.35 21.35 -25.33
CA GLN A 128 -5.53 22.70 -24.77
C GLN A 128 -4.60 22.94 -23.59
N ASN A 129 -3.67 23.90 -23.74
CA ASN A 129 -2.83 24.45 -22.67
C ASN A 129 -3.48 24.41 -21.28
N GLU A 130 -2.94 23.57 -20.38
CA GLU A 130 -2.89 23.69 -18.91
C GLU A 130 -4.12 24.27 -18.20
N LYS A 131 -5.32 24.11 -18.74
CA LYS A 131 -6.55 24.46 -18.03
C LYS A 131 -7.17 23.18 -17.51
N GLU A 132 -7.25 23.10 -16.19
CA GLU A 132 -8.08 22.11 -15.50
C GLU A 132 -9.46 22.11 -16.18
N SER A 133 -9.86 20.98 -16.77
CA SER A 133 -11.19 20.87 -17.36
C SER A 133 -12.21 21.02 -16.22
N GLU A 134 -13.08 22.01 -16.32
CA GLU A 134 -14.12 22.30 -15.32
C GLU A 134 -14.99 21.07 -15.07
N GLU A 135 -15.19 20.24 -16.10
CA GLU A 135 -15.94 18.99 -16.01
C GLU A 135 -15.22 17.94 -15.14
N VAL A 136 -13.89 17.84 -15.21
CA VAL A 136 -13.07 16.96 -14.34
C VAL A 136 -13.19 17.40 -12.89
N VAL A 137 -13.07 18.70 -12.64
CA VAL A 137 -13.13 19.26 -11.30
C VAL A 137 -14.51 18.99 -10.68
N GLU A 138 -15.61 19.18 -11.43
CA GLU A 138 -16.96 18.90 -10.93
C GLU A 138 -17.21 17.39 -10.75
N PHE A 139 -16.67 16.53 -11.63
CA PHE A 139 -16.68 15.08 -11.45
C PHE A 139 -16.01 14.67 -10.14
N CYS A 140 -14.78 15.15 -9.90
CA CYS A 140 -14.02 14.86 -8.70
C CYS A 140 -14.72 15.41 -7.44
N LYS A 141 -15.21 16.65 -7.49
CA LYS A 141 -15.94 17.30 -6.40
C LYS A 141 -17.09 16.45 -5.89
N ARG A 142 -17.97 15.98 -6.78
CA ARG A 142 -19.11 15.13 -6.42
C ARG A 142 -18.66 13.89 -5.64
N HIS A 143 -17.68 13.16 -6.16
CA HIS A 143 -17.18 11.94 -5.53
C HIS A 143 -16.45 12.20 -4.21
N LEU A 144 -15.62 13.25 -4.14
CA LEU A 144 -14.82 13.56 -2.96
C LEU A 144 -15.65 14.18 -1.83
N LEU A 145 -16.69 14.96 -2.12
CA LEU A 145 -17.61 15.48 -1.09
C LEU A 145 -18.49 14.38 -0.49
N GLU A 146 -19.00 13.45 -1.32
CA GLU A 146 -19.70 12.25 -0.83
C GLU A 146 -18.79 11.42 0.08
N GLU A 147 -17.54 11.20 -0.32
CA GLU A 147 -16.57 10.46 0.51
C GLU A 147 -16.18 11.24 1.77
N CYS A 148 -16.10 12.57 1.72
CA CYS A 148 -15.83 13.41 2.90
C CYS A 148 -16.90 13.20 3.97
N ASN A 149 -18.18 13.27 3.60
CA ASN A 149 -19.31 13.00 4.50
C ASN A 149 -19.24 11.57 5.06
N HIS A 150 -18.95 10.58 4.22
CA HIS A 150 -18.80 9.20 4.66
C HIS A 150 -17.69 9.02 5.71
N VAL A 151 -16.52 9.63 5.49
CA VAL A 151 -15.38 9.56 6.42
C VAL A 151 -15.64 10.35 7.70
N LEU A 152 -16.36 11.47 7.64
CA LEU A 152 -16.81 12.22 8.81
C LEU A 152 -17.66 11.34 9.73
N GLU A 153 -18.71 10.71 9.17
CA GLU A 153 -19.58 9.80 9.93
C GLU A 153 -18.79 8.63 10.54
N GLN A 154 -17.87 8.03 9.78
CA GLN A 154 -16.99 6.97 10.30
C GLN A 154 -16.13 7.45 11.47
N THR A 155 -15.55 8.64 11.36
CA THR A 155 -14.70 9.23 12.39
C THR A 155 -15.48 9.53 13.67
N GLU A 156 -16.69 10.08 13.54
CA GLU A 156 -17.58 10.36 14.67
C GLU A 156 -18.04 9.08 15.37
N ASN A 157 -18.43 8.07 14.60
CA ASN A 157 -18.82 6.77 15.13
C ASN A 157 -17.69 6.12 15.96
N ILE A 158 -16.45 6.17 15.47
CA ILE A 158 -15.30 5.62 16.21
C ILE A 158 -15.03 6.44 17.49
N LYS A 159 -15.19 7.78 17.47
CA LYS A 159 -15.04 8.63 18.67
C LYS A 159 -16.12 8.33 19.72
N MET A 160 -17.38 8.19 19.32
CA MET A 160 -18.50 7.90 20.22
C MET A 160 -18.33 6.53 20.90
N MET A 161 -17.88 5.51 20.17
CA MET A 161 -17.58 4.18 20.73
C MET A 161 -16.39 4.22 21.70
N GLY A 162 -15.39 5.08 21.45
CA GLY A 162 -14.24 5.26 22.35
C GLY A 162 -14.59 5.89 23.71
N ASN A 163 -15.58 6.77 23.76
CA ASN A 163 -15.99 7.47 25.00
C ASN A 163 -17.05 6.72 25.83
N GLY A 164 -17.74 5.72 25.26
CA GLY A 164 -18.78 4.95 25.93
C GLY A 164 -18.31 3.79 26.82
N SER A 165 -17.02 3.44 26.80
CA SER A 165 -16.46 2.28 27.52
C SER A 165 -15.89 2.60 28.91
N GLY A 166 -16.55 3.49 29.66
CA GLY A 166 -16.33 3.63 31.10
C GLY A 166 -17.20 2.62 31.86
N ASN A 167 -16.57 1.67 32.56
CA ASN A 167 -17.18 0.56 33.31
C ASN A 167 -17.65 -0.65 32.50
N GLY A 168 -16.71 -1.47 32.08
CA GLY A 168 -16.98 -2.86 31.71
C GLY A 168 -15.71 -3.57 31.34
N ASN A 169 -15.41 -4.67 32.03
CA ASN A 169 -14.25 -5.53 31.82
C ASN A 169 -14.38 -6.28 30.47
N GLY A 170 -14.31 -5.55 29.36
CA GLY A 170 -14.68 -6.00 28.01
C GLY A 170 -13.54 -5.79 27.02
N ASN A 171 -13.08 -6.88 26.43
CA ASN A 171 -11.97 -7.01 25.51
C ASN A 171 -12.33 -6.52 24.07
N ALA A 172 -13.00 -5.37 23.96
CA ALA A 172 -13.41 -4.69 22.73
C ALA A 172 -12.80 -3.27 22.79
N ASN A 173 -12.08 -2.67 21.83
CA ASN A 173 -11.79 -2.93 20.43
C ASN A 173 -10.38 -2.35 20.13
N SER A 174 -9.30 -3.14 20.21
CA SER A 174 -7.95 -2.66 19.88
C SER A 174 -7.74 -2.38 18.39
N SER A 175 -8.61 -2.90 17.52
CA SER A 175 -8.57 -2.75 16.06
C SER A 175 -9.07 -1.38 15.58
N GLU A 176 -10.20 -0.91 16.10
CA GLU A 176 -10.84 0.34 15.64
C GLU A 176 -10.09 1.57 16.15
N ALA A 177 -9.60 1.54 17.39
CA ALA A 177 -8.73 2.59 17.93
C ALA A 177 -7.42 2.75 17.12
N ARG A 178 -6.89 1.65 16.53
CA ARG A 178 -5.72 1.69 15.65
C ARG A 178 -6.00 2.32 14.28
N GLN A 179 -7.27 2.41 13.87
CA GLN A 179 -7.67 3.01 12.60
C GLN A 179 -7.98 4.51 12.72
N GLN A 180 -8.18 5.05 13.93
CA GLN A 180 -8.44 6.48 14.14
C GLN A 180 -7.41 7.41 13.47
N PRO A 181 -6.09 7.17 13.59
CA PRO A 181 -5.10 8.03 12.93
C PRO A 181 -5.27 8.07 11.41
N TYR A 182 -5.62 6.94 10.80
CA TYR A 182 -5.85 6.86 9.35
C TYR A 182 -7.09 7.65 8.93
N PHE A 183 -8.23 7.46 9.59
CA PHE A 183 -9.46 8.18 9.24
C PHE A 183 -9.32 9.69 9.44
N GLY A 184 -8.65 10.11 10.54
CA GLY A 184 -8.32 11.52 10.74
C GLY A 184 -7.43 12.08 9.63
N GLN A 185 -6.39 11.35 9.24
CA GLN A 185 -5.48 11.77 8.16
C GLN A 185 -6.19 11.88 6.81
N ARG A 186 -7.04 10.90 6.50
CA ARG A 186 -7.82 10.85 5.26
C ARG A 186 -8.84 11.99 5.18
N LEU A 187 -9.54 12.25 6.28
CA LEU A 187 -10.48 13.37 6.38
C LEU A 187 -9.77 14.71 6.13
N SER A 188 -8.64 14.94 6.80
CA SER A 188 -7.86 16.17 6.61
C SER A 188 -7.37 16.34 5.16
N ALA A 189 -7.07 15.25 4.46
CA ALA A 189 -6.69 15.29 3.05
C ALA A 189 -7.86 15.70 2.15
N LEU A 190 -9.06 15.13 2.38
CA LEU A 190 -10.28 15.50 1.67
C LEU A 190 -10.64 16.98 1.89
N GLN A 191 -10.59 17.45 3.14
CA GLN A 191 -10.82 18.84 3.50
C GLN A 191 -9.78 19.79 2.89
N THR A 192 -8.51 19.37 2.80
CA THR A 192 -7.47 20.17 2.15
C THR A 192 -7.80 20.43 0.68
N ILE A 193 -8.34 19.45 -0.04
CA ILE A 193 -8.78 19.62 -1.43
C ILE A 193 -10.04 20.48 -1.52
N ALA A 194 -11.05 20.19 -0.68
CA ALA A 194 -12.30 20.94 -0.68
C ALA A 194 -12.07 22.44 -0.39
N SER A 195 -11.23 22.75 0.59
CA SER A 195 -10.84 24.12 0.93
C SER A 195 -10.08 24.81 -0.21
N PHE A 196 -9.13 24.12 -0.85
CA PHE A 196 -8.34 24.67 -1.96
C PHE A 196 -9.21 25.09 -3.14
N TYR A 197 -10.19 24.28 -3.51
CA TYR A 197 -11.12 24.58 -4.61
C TYR A 197 -12.38 25.37 -4.19
N GLY A 198 -12.50 25.73 -2.90
CA GLY A 198 -13.65 26.48 -2.39
C GLY A 198 -14.97 25.70 -2.50
N TRP A 199 -14.95 24.38 -2.33
CA TRP A 199 -16.14 23.52 -2.40
C TRP A 199 -16.99 23.54 -1.13
N GLU A 200 -16.47 24.11 -0.05
CA GLU A 200 -17.16 24.17 1.24
C GLU A 200 -18.30 25.20 1.18
N GLU A 201 -19.53 24.77 1.53
CA GLU A 201 -20.57 25.72 1.92
C GLU A 201 -20.09 26.38 3.22
N ALA A 202 -19.97 27.71 3.20
CA ALA A 202 -19.38 28.49 4.27
C ALA A 202 -19.97 28.19 5.66
N GLU A 203 -19.35 27.29 6.45
CA GLU A 203 -19.44 27.26 7.93
C GLU A 203 -18.61 26.16 8.63
N THR A 204 -17.49 25.73 8.04
CA THR A 204 -16.52 24.90 8.77
C THR A 204 -15.29 25.71 9.12
N ASP A 205 -15.16 26.09 10.40
CA ASP A 205 -13.98 26.75 10.98
C ASP A 205 -12.81 25.75 10.99
N HIS A 206 -12.24 25.52 9.81
CA HIS A 206 -11.09 24.67 9.61
C HIS A 206 -9.84 25.49 9.93
N ASN A 207 -9.48 25.53 11.20
CA ASN A 207 -8.08 25.74 11.57
C ASN A 207 -7.26 24.76 10.75
N HIS A 208 -6.54 25.26 9.74
CA HIS A 208 -5.56 24.49 8.98
C HIS A 208 -4.61 23.88 10.01
N VAL A 209 -4.82 22.59 10.33
CA VAL A 209 -3.93 21.85 11.20
C VAL A 209 -2.69 21.60 10.36
N THR A 210 -1.79 22.57 10.34
CA THR A 210 -0.41 22.33 9.94
C THR A 210 0.08 21.20 10.82
N SER A 211 0.52 20.11 10.20
CA SER A 211 1.08 19.00 10.96
C SER A 211 2.25 19.53 11.81
N LYS A 212 2.53 18.87 12.94
CA LYS A 212 3.67 19.25 13.81
C LYS A 212 5.02 19.29 13.08
N ASP A 213 5.11 18.68 11.89
CA ASP A 213 6.29 18.61 11.04
C ASP A 213 6.24 19.61 9.85
N GLY A 214 5.24 20.50 9.80
CA GLY A 214 5.15 21.65 8.88
C GLY A 214 4.49 21.39 7.52
N GLY A 215 4.21 20.13 7.16
CA GLY A 215 3.47 19.76 5.95
C GLY A 215 1.96 19.72 6.18
N ASP A 216 1.19 19.71 5.09
CA ASP A 216 -0.27 19.50 5.13
C ASP A 216 -0.66 18.02 5.28
N ALA A 217 -1.94 17.67 5.07
CA ALA A 217 -2.43 16.31 5.19
C ALA A 217 -1.88 15.31 4.15
N PHE A 218 -1.27 15.80 3.08
CA PHE A 218 -0.57 14.99 2.09
C PHE A 218 0.93 14.91 2.37
N GLY A 219 1.44 15.62 3.38
CA GLY A 219 2.87 15.82 3.60
C GLY A 219 3.50 16.66 2.50
N TYR A 220 2.72 17.60 1.95
CA TYR A 220 3.19 18.59 1.01
C TYR A 220 3.50 19.90 1.74
N TYR A 221 4.60 20.52 1.35
CA TYR A 221 4.99 21.86 1.78
C TYR A 221 4.69 22.80 0.64
N ILE A 222 3.88 23.83 0.92
CA ILE A 222 3.48 24.84 -0.06
C ILE A 222 4.74 25.44 -0.70
N ASN A 223 4.79 25.41 -2.03
CA ASN A 223 5.86 26.03 -2.80
C ASN A 223 5.65 27.55 -2.86
N ALA A 224 6.73 28.31 -3.02
CA ALA A 224 6.63 29.74 -3.30
C ALA A 224 5.97 30.01 -4.66
N ASP A 225 6.06 29.07 -5.59
CA ASP A 225 5.39 29.11 -6.89
C ASP A 225 3.95 28.61 -6.78
N GLU A 226 3.00 29.50 -7.06
CA GLU A 226 1.56 29.22 -6.99
C GLU A 226 1.10 28.22 -8.06
N GLU A 227 1.72 28.23 -9.24
CA GLU A 227 1.34 27.31 -10.33
C GLU A 227 1.75 25.88 -9.99
N ILE A 228 2.89 25.71 -9.32
CA ILE A 228 3.29 24.40 -8.77
C ILE A 228 2.27 23.94 -7.73
N ASN A 229 1.79 24.82 -6.85
CA ASN A 229 0.79 24.46 -5.85
C ASN A 229 -0.53 24.02 -6.51
N LYS A 230 -1.01 24.74 -7.54
CA LYS A 230 -2.20 24.39 -8.32
C LYS A 230 -2.07 23.00 -8.95
N ALA A 231 -0.99 22.78 -9.70
CA ALA A 231 -0.73 21.48 -10.32
C ALA A 231 -0.69 20.34 -9.30
N ILE A 232 -0.02 20.53 -8.15
CA ILE A 232 0.04 19.51 -7.10
C ILE A 232 -1.35 19.21 -6.53
N ARG A 233 -2.19 20.23 -6.32
CA ARG A 233 -3.55 20.07 -5.80
C ARG A 233 -4.45 19.35 -6.78
N TYR A 234 -4.36 19.69 -8.06
CA TYR A 234 -5.03 18.98 -9.13
C TYR A 234 -4.71 17.49 -9.11
N TYR A 235 -3.42 17.14 -9.05
CA TYR A 235 -3.04 15.72 -9.04
C TYR A 235 -3.41 15.00 -7.75
N GLN A 236 -3.39 15.68 -6.59
CA GLN A 236 -3.87 15.10 -5.34
C GLN A 236 -5.38 14.82 -5.38
N MET A 237 -6.18 15.74 -5.93
CA MET A 237 -7.61 15.55 -6.19
C MET A 237 -7.85 14.35 -7.10
N MET A 238 -7.12 14.28 -8.23
CA MET A 238 -7.22 13.18 -9.17
C MET A 238 -6.85 11.84 -8.54
N ASN A 239 -5.76 11.77 -7.78
CA ASN A 239 -5.32 10.53 -7.15
C ASN A 239 -6.27 10.04 -6.06
N LEU A 240 -6.86 10.96 -5.27
CA LEU A 240 -7.89 10.59 -4.30
C LEU A 240 -9.13 10.02 -5.01
N THR A 241 -9.56 10.66 -6.09
CA THR A 241 -10.71 10.21 -6.88
C THR A 241 -10.44 8.85 -7.52
N LYS A 242 -9.28 8.68 -8.19
CA LYS A 242 -8.84 7.39 -8.75
C LYS A 242 -8.80 6.30 -7.69
N ALA A 243 -8.24 6.57 -6.51
CA ALA A 243 -8.19 5.59 -5.43
C ALA A 243 -9.57 5.21 -4.90
N LEU A 244 -10.48 6.17 -4.78
CA LEU A 244 -11.87 5.93 -4.41
C LEU A 244 -12.55 4.99 -5.41
N LEU A 245 -12.43 5.26 -6.71
CA LEU A 245 -13.01 4.44 -7.78
C LEU A 245 -12.38 3.03 -7.82
N VAL A 246 -11.05 2.93 -7.71
CA VAL A 246 -10.37 1.62 -7.67
C VAL A 246 -10.85 0.82 -6.45
N ARG A 247 -10.95 1.45 -5.29
CA ARG A 247 -11.47 0.82 -4.07
C ARG A 247 -12.89 0.30 -4.27
N GLN A 248 -13.75 1.03 -4.98
CA GLN A 248 -15.11 0.57 -5.26
C GLN A 248 -15.14 -0.65 -6.17
N ASN A 249 -14.15 -0.79 -7.07
CA ASN A 249 -14.03 -1.91 -8.01
C ASN A 249 -13.40 -3.16 -7.36
N ILE A 250 -12.20 -3.06 -6.80
CA ILE A 250 -11.43 -4.21 -6.28
C ILE A 250 -11.41 -4.32 -4.73
N GLY A 251 -12.07 -3.40 -4.03
CA GLY A 251 -12.26 -3.42 -2.58
C GLY A 251 -11.20 -2.68 -1.77
N TYR A 252 -10.09 -2.28 -2.39
CA TYR A 252 -9.06 -1.45 -1.75
C TYR A 252 -8.22 -0.67 -2.78
N ALA A 253 -7.55 0.38 -2.32
CA ALA A 253 -6.58 1.13 -3.10
C ALA A 253 -5.47 1.70 -2.19
N PRO A 254 -4.22 1.82 -2.68
CA PRO A 254 -3.18 2.51 -1.94
C PRO A 254 -3.34 4.03 -2.06
N LEU A 255 -3.02 4.76 -0.98
CA LEU A 255 -3.06 6.21 -0.90
C LEU A 255 -1.76 6.75 -0.33
N ALA A 256 -1.20 7.79 -0.96
CA ALA A 256 -0.05 8.52 -0.44
C ALA A 256 -0.53 9.73 0.38
N LEU A 257 -0.36 9.67 1.71
CA LEU A 257 -0.74 10.75 2.63
C LEU A 257 0.45 11.11 3.55
N GLN A 258 0.31 12.14 4.38
CA GLN A 258 1.29 12.41 5.45
C GLN A 258 1.43 11.17 6.35
N SER A 259 2.68 10.75 6.59
CA SER A 259 2.99 9.62 7.45
C SER A 259 2.62 9.92 8.90
N THR A 260 2.10 8.90 9.60
CA THR A 260 1.93 8.95 11.05
C THR A 260 3.25 8.77 11.80
N ILE A 261 4.33 8.41 11.11
CA ILE A 261 5.69 8.36 11.68
C ILE A 261 6.28 9.78 11.61
N ARG A 262 6.65 10.32 12.77
CA ARG A 262 7.22 11.67 12.90
C ARG A 262 8.44 11.83 11.98
N LYS A 263 8.51 12.96 11.25
CA LYS A 263 9.57 13.32 10.29
C LYS A 263 9.77 12.34 9.11
N ALA A 264 8.90 11.35 8.92
CA ALA A 264 9.01 10.42 7.79
C ALA A 264 8.48 11.01 6.47
N GLY A 265 7.93 12.23 6.49
CA GLY A 265 7.28 12.82 5.32
C GLY A 265 6.02 12.04 4.96
N ARG A 266 5.93 11.54 3.74
CA ARG A 266 4.75 10.79 3.26
C ARG A 266 4.81 9.32 3.62
N GLY A 267 3.66 8.66 3.61
CA GLY A 267 3.52 7.22 3.76
C GLY A 267 2.39 6.68 2.90
N VAL A 268 2.38 5.36 2.73
CA VAL A 268 1.34 4.65 2.00
C VAL A 268 0.33 4.06 2.99
N PHE A 269 -0.94 4.34 2.74
CA PHE A 269 -2.07 3.80 3.46
C PHE A 269 -2.90 2.91 2.53
N VAL A 270 -3.61 1.96 3.09
CA VAL A 270 -4.58 1.14 2.35
C VAL A 270 -5.97 1.68 2.64
N ASP A 271 -6.62 2.24 1.63
CA ASP A 271 -8.04 2.58 1.67
C ASP A 271 -8.87 1.36 1.31
N GLY A 272 -9.91 1.06 2.09
CA GLY A 272 -10.69 -0.16 1.99
C GLY A 272 -10.06 -1.36 2.71
N PHE A 273 -10.31 -2.57 2.20
CA PHE A 273 -9.90 -3.82 2.84
C PHE A 273 -9.05 -4.69 1.92
N ALA A 274 -7.77 -4.84 2.28
CA ALA A 274 -6.87 -5.80 1.66
C ALA A 274 -6.63 -7.00 2.59
N SER A 275 -7.02 -8.20 2.16
CA SER A 275 -6.72 -9.43 2.89
C SER A 275 -5.20 -9.71 2.94
N ALA A 276 -4.75 -10.42 3.98
CA ALA A 276 -3.37 -10.91 4.04
C ALA A 276 -3.02 -11.71 2.76
N GLY A 277 -1.90 -11.37 2.13
CA GLY A 277 -1.49 -11.92 0.83
C GLY A 277 -1.91 -11.09 -0.38
N SER A 278 -2.61 -9.97 -0.20
CA SER A 278 -2.91 -9.03 -1.28
C SER A 278 -1.67 -8.24 -1.71
N VAL A 279 -1.54 -8.00 -3.02
CA VAL A 279 -0.63 -6.99 -3.58
C VAL A 279 -1.13 -5.60 -3.23
N ILE A 280 -0.31 -4.81 -2.53
CA ILE A 280 -0.66 -3.44 -2.10
C ILE A 280 -0.07 -2.39 -3.01
N SER A 281 1.17 -2.57 -3.45
CA SER A 281 1.89 -1.62 -4.29
C SER A 281 3.00 -2.31 -5.08
N PHE A 282 3.47 -1.61 -6.11
CA PHE A 282 4.63 -1.97 -6.92
C PHE A 282 5.77 -0.98 -6.62
N PHE A 283 7.00 -1.46 -6.68
CA PHE A 283 8.18 -0.59 -6.73
C PHE A 283 8.35 -0.09 -8.17
N PRO A 284 8.13 1.22 -8.43
CA PRO A 284 8.41 1.80 -9.74
C PRO A 284 9.89 2.10 -9.91
N GLY A 285 10.27 2.51 -11.11
CA GLY A 285 11.57 3.10 -11.37
C GLY A 285 12.38 2.35 -12.42
N ASP A 286 13.58 2.86 -12.65
CA ASP A 286 14.48 2.31 -13.65
C ASP A 286 15.02 0.96 -13.18
N VAL A 287 15.04 0.00 -14.10
CA VAL A 287 15.51 -1.36 -13.85
C VAL A 287 16.94 -1.49 -14.34
N TRP A 288 17.85 -1.77 -13.41
CA TRP A 288 19.28 -1.91 -13.65
C TRP A 288 19.69 -3.37 -13.45
N PRO A 289 19.85 -4.14 -14.54
CA PRO A 289 20.45 -5.48 -14.45
C PRO A 289 21.88 -5.40 -13.91
N LYS A 290 22.33 -6.46 -13.22
CA LYS A 290 23.65 -6.53 -12.60
C LYS A 290 24.80 -6.23 -13.56
N GLU A 291 24.65 -6.53 -14.85
CA GLU A 291 25.64 -6.30 -15.89
C GLU A 291 25.95 -4.80 -16.07
N TYR A 292 25.01 -3.92 -15.72
CA TYR A 292 25.20 -2.48 -15.73
C TYR A 292 25.81 -1.95 -14.42
N LEU A 293 25.86 -2.77 -13.38
CA LEU A 293 26.37 -2.43 -12.05
C LEU A 293 27.83 -2.85 -11.84
N THR A 294 28.49 -3.42 -12.85
CA THR A 294 29.88 -3.90 -12.73
C THR A 294 30.94 -2.80 -12.80
N ASN A 295 30.60 -1.64 -13.39
CA ASN A 295 31.52 -0.51 -13.47
C ASN A 295 31.35 0.40 -12.25
N ILE A 296 32.25 0.25 -11.27
CA ILE A 296 32.18 0.96 -9.99
C ILE A 296 32.24 2.49 -10.15
N ASP A 297 32.98 3.00 -11.13
CA ASP A 297 33.08 4.45 -11.37
C ASP A 297 31.76 5.00 -11.93
N ALA A 298 31.10 4.24 -12.82
CA ALA A 298 29.78 4.58 -13.34
C ALA A 298 28.71 4.49 -12.23
N VAL A 299 28.73 3.43 -11.43
CA VAL A 299 27.82 3.23 -10.29
C VAL A 299 27.98 4.36 -9.27
N ALA A 300 29.21 4.68 -8.86
CA ALA A 300 29.49 5.76 -7.91
C ALA A 300 29.06 7.14 -8.45
N LYS A 301 29.10 7.34 -9.78
CA LYS A 301 28.60 8.57 -10.40
C LYS A 301 27.08 8.64 -10.47
N THR A 302 26.42 7.51 -10.74
CA THR A 302 24.96 7.40 -10.92
C THR A 302 24.20 7.36 -9.58
N PHE A 303 24.78 6.68 -8.59
CA PHE A 303 24.22 6.48 -7.26
C PHE A 303 25.08 7.17 -6.19
N LYS A 304 25.58 8.39 -6.49
CA LYS A 304 26.23 9.23 -5.47
C LYS A 304 25.38 9.27 -4.22
N ASP A 305 26.02 9.25 -3.04
CA ASP A 305 25.39 9.29 -1.72
C ASP A 305 24.24 10.32 -1.69
N ASP A 306 23.04 9.82 -1.98
CA ASP A 306 21.81 10.58 -1.97
C ASP A 306 21.12 10.17 -0.68
N PRO A 307 20.91 11.08 0.27
CA PRO A 307 20.19 10.76 1.50
C PRO A 307 18.78 10.21 1.21
N LYS A 308 18.22 10.43 0.02
CA LYS A 308 16.96 9.86 -0.47
C LYS A 308 17.19 8.47 -1.09
N HIS A 309 17.49 7.50 -0.22
CA HIS A 309 17.72 6.11 -0.59
C HIS A 309 16.41 5.41 -1.01
N GLN A 310 15.97 5.61 -2.25
CA GLN A 310 14.85 4.88 -2.87
C GLN A 310 15.35 3.82 -3.86
N LEU A 311 16.36 3.06 -3.42
CA LEU A 311 17.00 1.99 -4.17
C LEU A 311 16.57 0.64 -3.59
N SER A 312 16.15 -0.28 -4.44
CA SER A 312 15.73 -1.63 -4.02
C SER A 312 16.43 -2.70 -4.83
N ILE A 313 17.05 -3.69 -4.17
CA ILE A 313 17.74 -4.80 -4.83
C ILE A 313 16.88 -6.06 -4.76
N ARG A 314 16.65 -6.69 -5.91
CA ARG A 314 15.99 -7.99 -6.01
C ARG A 314 16.96 -9.15 -5.77
N TYR A 315 16.41 -10.33 -5.51
CA TYR A 315 17.21 -11.54 -5.34
C TYR A 315 18.00 -11.99 -6.58
N ASP A 316 17.58 -11.56 -7.76
CA ASP A 316 18.28 -11.80 -9.04
C ASP A 316 19.29 -10.70 -9.42
N ASP A 317 19.75 -9.91 -8.43
CA ASP A 317 20.74 -8.83 -8.60
C ASP A 317 20.27 -7.68 -9.50
N ILE A 318 18.96 -7.55 -9.69
CA ILE A 318 18.38 -6.40 -10.37
C ILE A 318 18.16 -5.30 -9.35
N LEU A 319 18.75 -4.13 -9.61
CA LEU A 319 18.51 -2.92 -8.85
C LEU A 319 17.34 -2.15 -9.48
N ILE A 320 16.44 -1.66 -8.63
CA ILE A 320 15.33 -0.77 -9.00
C ILE A 320 15.67 0.60 -8.42
N ASP A 321 15.74 1.61 -9.28
CA ASP A 321 15.98 3.00 -8.90
C ASP A 321 14.68 3.81 -8.98
N SER A 322 14.06 4.04 -7.83
CA SER A 322 12.79 4.75 -7.72
C SER A 322 12.94 6.25 -7.42
N ARG A 323 14.16 6.81 -7.38
CA ARG A 323 14.40 8.20 -6.93
C ARG A 323 13.66 9.27 -7.76
N HIS A 324 13.42 8.97 -9.03
CA HIS A 324 12.70 9.85 -9.96
C HIS A 324 11.26 9.39 -10.21
N SER A 325 10.80 8.35 -9.50
CA SER A 325 9.44 7.86 -9.69
C SER A 325 8.40 8.82 -9.11
N PRO A 326 7.35 9.16 -9.87
CA PRO A 326 6.30 10.02 -9.35
C PRO A 326 5.44 9.29 -8.32
N TYR A 327 5.00 10.03 -7.30
CA TYR A 327 4.02 9.58 -6.30
C TYR A 327 2.99 10.67 -5.96
N THR A 328 3.00 11.77 -6.71
CA THR A 328 2.00 12.85 -6.62
C THR A 328 1.47 13.17 -8.01
N VAL A 329 2.35 13.50 -8.94
CA VAL A 329 2.01 13.84 -10.31
C VAL A 329 2.00 12.55 -11.14
N LEU A 330 0.84 11.89 -11.22
CA LEU A 330 0.66 10.62 -11.94
C LEU A 330 0.08 10.87 -13.34
N ASP A 331 0.67 11.80 -14.08
CA ASP A 331 0.20 12.26 -15.40
C ASP A 331 0.85 11.57 -16.59
N ASN A 332 2.05 11.03 -16.43
CA ASN A 332 2.64 10.20 -17.47
C ASN A 332 1.74 8.97 -17.70
N ASP A 333 1.54 8.58 -18.97
CA ASP A 333 0.86 7.34 -19.38
C ASP A 333 1.37 6.07 -18.68
N ASN A 334 2.57 6.15 -18.09
CA ASN A 334 3.23 5.05 -17.37
C ASN A 334 3.07 5.14 -15.85
N SER A 335 2.36 6.13 -15.33
CA SER A 335 2.11 6.31 -13.90
C SER A 335 0.93 5.45 -13.45
N ASN A 336 1.09 4.76 -12.32
CA ASN A 336 0.05 3.87 -11.79
C ASN A 336 -0.21 4.23 -10.33
N LEU A 337 -1.48 4.29 -9.92
CA LEU A 337 -1.86 4.50 -8.53
C LEU A 337 -1.18 3.51 -7.55
N PHE A 338 -0.87 2.29 -8.02
CA PHE A 338 -0.17 1.28 -7.22
C PHE A 338 1.35 1.44 -7.20
N ALA A 339 1.94 2.37 -7.94
CA ALA A 339 3.39 2.62 -8.02
C ALA A 339 3.96 3.34 -6.78
N LEU A 340 3.53 2.97 -5.58
CA LEU A 340 3.86 3.67 -4.33
C LEU A 340 4.82 2.87 -3.43
N GLY A 341 5.33 1.72 -3.87
CA GLY A 341 6.20 0.85 -3.06
C GLY A 341 7.43 1.55 -2.50
N HIS A 342 7.98 2.50 -3.26
CA HIS A 342 9.19 3.26 -2.94
C HIS A 342 9.00 4.34 -1.84
N ILE A 343 7.76 4.63 -1.44
CA ILE A 343 7.45 5.57 -0.34
C ILE A 343 6.80 4.86 0.87
N VAL A 344 6.86 3.53 0.92
CA VAL A 344 6.45 2.76 2.09
C VAL A 344 7.52 2.92 3.18
N ASN A 345 7.14 3.51 4.31
CA ASN A 345 8.06 3.74 5.42
C ASN A 345 8.45 2.43 6.13
N HIS A 346 9.72 2.32 6.49
CA HIS A 346 10.17 1.28 7.41
C HIS A 346 9.56 1.54 8.80
N PRO A 347 8.93 0.54 9.45
CA PRO A 347 8.38 0.74 10.78
C PRO A 347 9.51 1.06 11.77
N PRO A 348 9.28 1.96 12.76
CA PRO A 348 10.27 2.19 13.80
C PRO A 348 10.55 0.88 14.52
N LYS A 349 11.80 0.67 14.93
CA LYS A 349 12.15 -0.48 15.77
C LYS A 349 11.29 -0.39 17.03
N ILE A 350 10.44 -1.39 17.26
CA ILE A 350 9.71 -1.50 18.53
C ILE A 350 10.77 -1.81 19.58
N THR A 351 11.27 -0.78 20.26
CA THR A 351 12.04 -0.96 21.47
C THR A 351 11.05 -1.50 22.49
N SER A 352 11.12 -2.79 22.77
CA SER A 352 10.46 -3.38 23.92
C SER A 352 11.11 -2.75 25.15
N ASN A 353 10.54 -1.64 25.63
CA ASN A 353 10.48 -1.19 27.01
C ASN A 353 9.84 0.20 27.02
N GLY A 354 8.74 0.34 27.75
CA GLY A 354 8.34 1.64 28.23
C GLY A 354 9.43 2.11 29.18
N ASP A 355 10.09 3.20 28.83
CA ASP A 355 10.66 4.19 29.73
C ASP A 355 10.98 5.42 28.87
N GLY A 356 10.75 6.60 29.47
CA GLY A 356 10.55 7.86 28.78
C GLY A 356 11.72 8.38 27.94
N ASP A 357 11.36 9.41 27.17
CA ASP A 357 12.19 10.47 26.59
C ASP A 357 13.70 10.34 26.85
N GLY A 358 14.40 9.96 25.79
CA GLY A 358 15.85 10.07 25.71
C GLY A 358 16.23 10.32 24.27
N ASP A 359 16.36 11.60 23.92
CA ASP A 359 17.03 12.04 22.71
C ASP A 359 18.37 11.30 22.59
N GLY A 360 18.50 10.54 21.51
CA GLY A 360 19.71 9.83 21.14
C GLY A 360 19.89 9.97 19.65
N ASP A 361 20.41 11.14 19.24
CA ASP A 361 21.11 11.28 17.98
C ASP A 361 22.16 10.15 17.90
N GLY A 362 21.97 9.29 16.92
CA GLY A 362 22.86 8.18 16.63
C GLY A 362 23.00 8.09 15.13
N ASP A 363 24.08 8.71 14.64
CA ASP A 363 24.58 8.69 13.27
C ASP A 363 24.42 7.32 12.59
N GLY A 364 24.01 7.38 11.32
CA GLY A 364 24.00 6.28 10.37
C GLY A 364 23.89 6.83 8.96
#